data_AF-A0A7S0GAM9-F1
#
_entry.id   AF-A0A7S0GAM9-F1
#
_cell.length_a   1.000
_cell.length_b   1.000
_cell.length_c   1.000
_cell.angle_alpha   90.00
_cell.angle_beta   90.00
_cell.angle_gamma   90.00
#
_symmetry.space_group_name_H-M   'P 1'
#
loop_
_entity.id
_entity.type
_entity.pdbx_description
1 polymer ?
#
loop_
_entity_poly.entity_id
_entity_poly.type
_entity_poly.pdbx_seq_one_letter_code
_entity_poly.pdbx_strand_id
1 'polypeptide(L)'
;LSLLLATTQTMKTLVRTHGGDNRCAHKILGTLFYEASTRTSLSFQTAMQRLGGSVVHIDAGKGGNSSAKKGESLSDTVRCVGCYADVVALRHGDVGSVRTV
;
A
#
# COMPACT_ATOMS: atom_id res chain seq x y z
N LEU A 1 9.51 17.32 8.44
CA LEU A 1 8.18 16.99 9.01
C LEU A 1 7.11 18.04 8.66
N SER A 2 7.43 19.33 8.71
CA SER A 2 6.54 20.44 8.29
C SER A 2 5.98 20.27 6.88
N LEU A 3 6.82 19.90 5.91
CA LEU A 3 6.39 19.66 4.52
C LEU A 3 5.31 18.58 4.43
N LEU A 4 5.49 17.43 5.09
CA LEU A 4 4.54 16.32 5.06
C LEU A 4 3.20 16.70 5.70
N LEU A 5 3.24 17.43 6.81
CA LEU A 5 2.03 17.94 7.46
C LEU A 5 1.30 18.97 6.57
N ALA A 6 2.04 19.87 5.93
CA ALA A 6 1.48 20.83 4.98
C ALA A 6 0.82 20.12 3.79
N THR A 7 1.50 19.15 3.16
CA THR A 7 0.95 18.33 2.07
C THR A 7 -0.31 17.59 2.51
N THR A 8 -0.30 17.00 3.72
CA THR A 8 -1.47 16.31 4.29
C THR A 8 -2.66 17.26 4.41
N GLN A 9 -2.42 18.49 4.85
CA GLN A 9 -3.47 19.51 4.93
C GLN A 9 -4.02 19.88 3.55
N THR A 10 -3.16 20.03 2.55
CA THR A 10 -3.59 20.25 1.15
C THR A 10 -4.45 19.09 0.64
N MET A 11 -4.03 17.84 0.86
CA MET A 11 -4.79 16.65 0.45
C MET A 11 -6.14 16.56 1.18
N LYS A 12 -6.19 16.92 2.46
CA LYS A 12 -7.44 16.98 3.22
C LYS A 12 -8.41 18.00 2.64
N THR A 13 -7.92 19.19 2.26
CA THR A 13 -8.74 20.23 1.62
C THR A 13 -9.22 19.77 0.25
N LEU A 14 -8.36 19.16 -0.56
CA LEU A 14 -8.72 18.59 -1.87
C LEU A 14 -9.88 17.61 -1.74
N VAL A 15 -9.76 16.62 -0.86
CA VAL A 15 -10.81 15.63 -0.62
C VAL A 15 -12.11 16.27 -0.14
N ARG A 16 -12.04 17.30 0.73
CA ARG A 16 -13.25 17.98 1.23
C ARG A 16 -13.97 18.80 0.17
N THR A 17 -13.24 19.34 -0.81
CA THR A 17 -13.77 20.29 -1.79
C THR A 17 -14.16 19.62 -3.10
N HIS A 18 -13.37 18.62 -3.54
CA HIS A 18 -13.51 17.97 -4.83
C HIS A 18 -13.74 16.45 -4.71
N GLY A 19 -13.70 15.87 -3.51
CA GLY A 19 -13.83 14.43 -3.28
C GLY A 19 -12.56 13.61 -3.61
N GLY A 20 -11.68 14.16 -4.46
CA GLY A 20 -10.48 13.50 -4.96
C GLY A 20 -9.91 14.24 -6.18
N ASP A 21 -8.87 13.67 -6.79
CA ASP A 21 -8.34 14.08 -8.09
C ASP A 21 -7.75 12.88 -8.85
N ASN A 22 -7.00 13.14 -9.94
CA ASN A 22 -6.41 12.12 -10.81
C ASN A 22 -4.87 12.08 -10.74
N ARG A 23 -4.26 12.54 -9.64
CA ARG A 23 -2.79 12.61 -9.52
C ARG A 23 -2.11 11.23 -9.52
N CYS A 24 -2.85 10.18 -9.20
CA CYS A 24 -2.42 8.78 -9.27
C CYS A 24 -3.16 8.01 -10.37
N ALA A 25 -3.72 8.70 -11.37
CA ALA A 25 -4.35 8.05 -12.51
C ALA A 25 -3.39 7.06 -13.17
N HIS A 26 -3.91 5.86 -13.48
CA HIS A 26 -3.15 4.75 -14.07
C HIS A 26 -2.02 4.20 -13.19
N LYS A 27 -1.95 4.60 -11.91
CA LYS A 27 -1.01 4.03 -10.95
C LYS A 27 -1.67 2.90 -10.16
N ILE A 28 -0.90 1.87 -9.89
CA ILE A 28 -1.33 0.69 -9.15
C ILE A 28 -0.61 0.65 -7.79
N LEU A 29 -1.40 0.58 -6.72
CA LEU A 29 -0.91 0.32 -5.37
C LEU A 29 -1.03 -1.18 -5.06
N GLY A 30 0.10 -1.85 -4.82
CA GLY A 30 0.14 -3.19 -4.26
C GLY A 30 0.10 -3.12 -2.74
N THR A 31 -0.82 -3.83 -2.10
CA THR A 31 -0.85 -3.94 -0.63
C THR A 31 -0.40 -5.34 -0.19
N LEU A 32 0.68 -5.40 0.57
CA LEU A 32 1.27 -6.62 1.14
C LEU A 32 1.15 -6.56 2.67
N PHE A 33 0.12 -7.18 3.22
CA PHE A 33 -0.11 -7.20 4.66
C PHE A 33 0.02 -8.64 5.20
N TYR A 34 1.07 -8.90 5.97
CA TYR A 34 1.32 -10.18 6.62
C TYR A 34 0.54 -10.33 7.94
N GLU A 35 0.01 -9.21 8.45
CA GLU A 35 -0.88 -9.16 9.60
C GLU A 35 -2.19 -8.44 9.21
N ALA A 36 -3.32 -8.99 9.68
CA ALA A 36 -4.63 -8.41 9.41
C ALA A 36 -4.72 -6.98 9.96
N SER A 37 -5.04 -6.03 9.08
CA SER A 37 -5.30 -4.65 9.48
C SER A 37 -6.31 -3.95 8.59
N THR A 38 -7.58 -4.07 8.97
CA THR A 38 -8.70 -3.47 8.25
C THR A 38 -8.57 -1.95 8.18
N ARG A 39 -8.17 -1.29 9.29
CA ARG A 39 -8.01 0.17 9.34
C ARG A 39 -6.90 0.67 8.41
N THR A 40 -5.75 0.00 8.40
CA THR A 40 -4.64 0.38 7.54
C THR A 40 -4.97 0.12 6.08
N SER A 41 -5.52 -1.05 5.76
CA SER A 41 -5.88 -1.41 4.39
C SER A 41 -6.91 -0.47 3.78
N LEU A 42 -7.99 -0.18 4.51
CA LEU A 42 -9.02 0.74 4.04
C LEU A 42 -8.47 2.15 3.83
N SER A 43 -7.57 2.63 4.70
CA SER A 43 -6.99 3.96 4.57
C SER A 43 -6.17 4.11 3.29
N PHE A 44 -5.30 3.14 3.00
CA PHE A 44 -4.49 3.14 1.78
C PHE A 44 -5.32 2.92 0.52
N GLN A 45 -6.29 2.01 0.58
CA GLN A 45 -7.18 1.75 -0.54
C GLN A 45 -7.99 3.00 -0.91
N THR A 46 -8.61 3.62 0.09
CA THR A 46 -9.42 4.84 -0.10
C THR A 46 -8.56 5.99 -0.61
N ALA A 47 -7.33 6.15 -0.09
CA ALA A 47 -6.42 7.20 -0.54
C ALA A 47 -6.07 7.04 -2.03
N MET A 48 -5.73 5.83 -2.46
CA MET A 48 -5.37 5.58 -3.85
C MET A 48 -6.57 5.77 -4.80
N GLN A 49 -7.74 5.27 -4.42
CA GLN A 49 -8.98 5.45 -5.18
C GLN A 49 -9.36 6.93 -5.30
N ARG A 50 -9.21 7.72 -4.23
CA ARG A 50 -9.47 9.17 -4.26
C ARG A 50 -8.52 9.96 -5.14
N LEU A 51 -7.33 9.42 -5.42
CA LEU A 51 -6.35 10.04 -6.31
C LEU A 51 -6.44 9.48 -7.74
N GLY A 52 -7.49 8.72 -8.07
CA GLY A 52 -7.73 8.16 -9.41
C GLY A 52 -6.92 6.90 -9.71
N GLY A 53 -6.24 6.34 -8.70
CA GLY A 53 -5.44 5.13 -8.83
C GLY A 53 -6.22 3.84 -8.58
N SER A 54 -5.56 2.71 -8.87
CA SER A 54 -6.07 1.36 -8.63
C SER A 54 -5.31 0.66 -7.52
N VAL A 55 -5.92 -0.35 -6.90
CA VAL A 55 -5.30 -1.09 -5.80
C VAL A 55 -5.41 -2.58 -6.07
N VAL A 56 -4.29 -3.27 -5.91
CA VAL A 56 -4.20 -4.73 -5.92
C VAL A 56 -3.89 -5.19 -4.50
N HIS A 57 -4.79 -6.01 -3.94
CA HIS A 57 -4.61 -6.56 -2.62
C HIS A 57 -3.98 -7.94 -2.69
N ILE A 58 -2.88 -8.13 -1.95
CA ILE A 58 -2.14 -9.38 -1.89
C ILE A 58 -2.13 -9.82 -0.43
N ASP A 59 -2.96 -10.81 -0.13
CA ASP A 59 -3.03 -11.39 1.21
C ASP A 59 -1.81 -12.28 1.45
N ALA A 60 -0.80 -11.69 2.09
CA ALA A 60 0.45 -12.34 2.48
C ALA A 60 0.41 -12.98 3.87
N GLY A 61 -0.75 -12.98 4.54
CA GLY A 61 -0.90 -13.47 5.90
C GLY A 61 -0.77 -15.01 6.02
N LYS A 62 -0.64 -15.49 7.26
CA LYS A 62 -0.57 -16.93 7.60
C LYS A 62 -1.77 -17.75 7.09
N GLY A 63 -2.89 -17.10 6.77
CA GLY A 63 -4.10 -17.71 6.20
C GLY A 63 -4.22 -17.59 4.67
N GLY A 64 -3.53 -16.64 4.04
CA GLY A 64 -3.69 -16.32 2.61
C GLY A 64 -3.05 -17.33 1.66
N ASN A 65 -3.34 -17.19 0.36
CA ASN A 65 -2.79 -18.01 -0.75
C ASN A 65 -1.40 -17.55 -1.20
N SER A 66 -0.74 -16.67 -0.44
CA SER A 66 0.55 -16.09 -0.81
C SER A 66 1.73 -17.01 -0.51
N SER A 67 2.73 -16.95 -1.39
CA SER A 67 4.01 -17.65 -1.34
C SER A 67 4.81 -17.50 -0.04
N ALA A 68 4.39 -16.63 0.89
CA ALA A 68 4.89 -16.62 2.27
C ALA A 68 4.79 -18.00 2.94
N LYS A 69 3.76 -18.81 2.60
CA LYS A 69 3.64 -20.21 3.03
C LYS A 69 4.61 -21.17 2.33
N LYS A 70 5.16 -20.77 1.19
CA LYS A 70 6.04 -21.60 0.34
C LYS A 70 7.53 -21.36 0.62
N GLY A 71 7.87 -20.55 1.62
CA GLY A 71 9.26 -20.24 1.98
C GLY A 71 9.94 -19.24 1.04
N GLU A 72 9.16 -18.51 0.24
CA GLU A 72 9.68 -17.43 -0.60
C GLU A 72 10.13 -16.25 0.27
N SER A 73 11.29 -15.66 -0.04
CA SER A 73 11.83 -14.56 0.76
C SER A 73 10.95 -13.31 0.61
N LEU A 74 10.85 -12.50 1.67
CA LEU A 74 10.12 -11.24 1.62
C LEU A 74 10.61 -10.33 0.48
N SER A 75 11.92 -10.31 0.21
CA SER A 75 12.52 -9.58 -0.91
C SER A 75 12.04 -10.08 -2.27
N ASP A 76 11.89 -11.39 -2.45
CA ASP A 76 11.42 -11.96 -3.72
C ASP A 76 9.93 -11.65 -3.93
N THR A 77 9.12 -11.75 -2.86
CA THR A 77 7.72 -11.33 -2.91
C THR A 77 7.60 -9.85 -3.26
N VAL A 78 8.36 -8.95 -2.62
CA VAL A 78 8.32 -7.51 -2.93
C VAL A 78 8.76 -7.23 -4.36
N ARG A 79 9.81 -7.90 -4.86
CA ARG A 79 10.25 -7.77 -6.27
C ARG A 79 9.17 -8.21 -7.25
N CYS A 80 8.55 -9.37 -6.99
CA CYS A 80 7.47 -9.89 -7.81
C CYS A 80 6.29 -8.90 -7.84
N VAL A 81 5.88 -8.37 -6.70
CA VAL A 81 4.80 -7.38 -6.61
C VAL A 81 5.17 -6.05 -7.28
N GLY A 82 6.43 -5.63 -7.18
CA GLY A 82 6.94 -4.45 -7.88
C GLY A 82 6.86 -4.55 -9.40
N CYS A 83 6.79 -5.75 -9.97
CA CYS A 83 6.54 -5.92 -11.42
C CYS A 83 5.08 -5.63 -11.81
N TYR A 84 4.15 -5.69 -10.86
CA TYR A 84 2.72 -5.48 -11.10
C TYR A 84 2.19 -4.13 -10.59
N ALA A 85 2.89 -3.48 -9.67
CA ALA A 85 2.45 -2.27 -9.00
C ALA A 85 3.50 -1.15 -9.07
N ASP A 86 3.06 0.10 -9.23
CA ASP A 86 3.92 1.27 -9.19
C ASP A 86 4.40 1.61 -7.77
N VAL A 87 3.61 1.24 -6.75
CA VAL A 87 3.91 1.49 -5.35
C VAL A 87 3.44 0.32 -4.49
N VAL A 88 4.21 0.01 -3.44
CA VAL A 88 3.91 -1.10 -2.53
C VAL A 88 3.76 -0.57 -1.11
N ALA A 89 2.63 -0.90 -0.47
CA ALA A 89 2.43 -0.73 0.96
C ALA A 89 2.64 -2.08 1.66
N LEU A 90 3.74 -2.19 2.42
CA LEU A 90 4.14 -3.40 3.11
C LEU A 90 3.89 -3.26 4.62
N ARG A 91 3.30 -4.30 5.24
CA ARG A 91 3.21 -4.46 6.70
C ARG A 91 3.67 -5.85 7.08
N HIS A 92 4.70 -5.91 7.91
CA HIS A 92 5.26 -7.14 8.46
C HIS A 92 5.36 -7.02 9.99
N GLY A 93 5.11 -8.11 10.72
CA GLY A 93 5.14 -8.14 12.19
C GLY A 93 6.56 -8.07 12.76
N ASP A 94 7.53 -8.64 12.04
CA ASP A 94 8.93 -8.62 12.48
C ASP A 94 9.60 -7.27 12.26
N VAL A 95 10.28 -6.79 13.31
CA VAL A 95 11.00 -5.51 13.29
C VAL A 95 12.22 -5.63 12.39
N GLY A 96 12.31 -4.76 11.38
CA GLY A 96 13.45 -4.70 10.45
C GLY A 96 13.23 -5.44 9.13
N SER A 97 12.13 -6.15 8.95
CA SER A 97 11.83 -6.87 7.69
C SER A 97 11.76 -5.95 6.47
N VAL A 98 11.29 -4.71 6.64
CA VAL A 98 11.23 -3.70 5.57
C VAL A 98 12.61 -3.12 5.24
N ARG A 99 13.62 -3.25 6.11
CA ARG A 99 14.99 -2.77 5.83
C ARG A 99 15.77 -3.75 4.95
N THR A 100 15.33 -5.00 4.89
CA THR A 100 16.02 -6.09 4.20
C THR A 100 15.55 -6.26 2.75
N VAL A 101 14.55 -5.49 2.30
CA VAL A 101 14.00 -5.51 0.93
C VAL A 101 14.66 -4.49 0.02
#